data_AF-A0A6J0IUM6-F1
#
_entry.id   AF-A0A6J0IUM6-F1
#
_cell.length_a   1.000
_cell.length_b   1.000
_cell.length_c   1.000
_cell.angle_alpha   90.00
_cell.angle_beta   90.00
_cell.angle_gamma   90.00
#
_symmetry.space_group_name_H-M   'P 1'
#
loop_
_entity.id
_entity.type
_entity.pdbx_description
1 polymer ?
#
loop_
_entity_poly.entity_id
_entity_poly.type
_entity_poly.pdbx_seq_one_letter_code
_entity_poly.pdbx_strand_id
1 'polypeptide(L)'
;MEFVLKHREFAHLREVPALPNALNPHKEESLALVKAMIDQVMALHEGLEWFHIGCDEVYYLGEGEESKQWLQQPDNTPEKLCLAHIKAVASCVASSYPRVTPIVWDDMLRGMSEETLADSGVPQLVQPMIWDYAADLDVEGKVQLIEKYRRCGFSKVWFASAFKGATGVNQSLTLIGHHLKNHLEWLEVASRTPPDVLEGIALTGWQRYDHFSVLCELLPVAIPSLAVCLQALKNGGYSEKVKENVEKLLGMSNLEIDTYMSTSLGTFPGSNILTLVTQVSFYLKSSVDELLKRNRYVTGWFSPYHRKRKIIHPIIMHLFQPDAVSLLSKWNAVVQDLQAAMEQVFHQCAIEEWMEENVHPSLQKLQQVVDDLDEAIKAQN
;
A
#
# COMPACT_ATOMS: atom_id res chain seq x y z
N MET A 1 7.46 -3.42 12.55
CA MET A 1 8.84 -3.92 12.80
C MET A 1 9.14 -5.32 12.24
N GLU A 2 8.25 -5.88 11.41
CA GLU A 2 8.29 -7.30 11.00
C GLU A 2 9.52 -7.69 10.18
N PHE A 3 10.03 -6.77 9.35
CA PHE A 3 11.25 -7.00 8.59
C PHE A 3 12.44 -7.40 9.46
N VAL A 4 12.62 -6.74 10.61
CA VAL A 4 13.73 -7.01 11.54
C VAL A 4 13.35 -8.16 12.48
N LEU A 5 12.17 -8.08 13.09
CA LEU A 5 11.78 -8.99 14.16
C LEU A 5 11.42 -10.40 13.67
N LYS A 6 11.24 -10.65 12.37
CA LYS A 6 11.09 -12.01 11.84
C LYS A 6 12.35 -12.87 12.04
N HIS A 7 13.52 -12.25 12.15
CA HIS A 7 14.79 -12.95 12.32
C HIS A 7 14.94 -13.51 13.74
N ARG A 8 15.57 -14.68 13.87
CA ARG A 8 15.69 -15.39 15.17
C ARG A 8 16.53 -14.60 16.16
N GLU A 9 17.55 -13.92 15.65
CA GLU A 9 18.50 -13.08 16.37
C GLU A 9 17.78 -11.95 17.13
N PHE A 10 16.71 -11.39 16.56
CA PHE A 10 15.93 -10.30 17.16
C PHE A 10 14.60 -10.77 17.78
N ALA A 11 14.27 -12.06 17.71
CA ALA A 11 12.98 -12.58 18.16
C ALA A 11 12.75 -12.36 19.67
N HIS A 12 13.83 -12.31 20.46
CA HIS A 12 13.77 -12.03 21.89
C HIS A 12 13.36 -10.58 22.21
N LEU A 13 13.38 -9.66 21.24
CA LEU A 13 12.97 -8.27 21.40
C LEU A 13 11.50 -8.02 21.09
N ARG A 14 10.74 -9.05 20.70
CA ARG A 14 9.31 -8.91 20.39
C ARG A 14 8.50 -8.64 21.65
N GLU A 15 7.48 -7.79 21.54
CA GLU A 15 6.48 -7.56 22.60
C GLU A 15 5.74 -8.85 22.93
N VAL A 16 5.15 -9.47 21.89
CA VAL A 16 4.52 -10.78 21.98
C VAL A 16 5.41 -11.77 21.25
N PRO A 17 5.89 -12.87 21.88
CA PRO A 17 6.86 -13.78 21.27
C PRO A 17 6.45 -14.33 19.89
N ALA A 18 5.15 -14.56 19.70
CA ALA A 18 4.58 -15.07 18.46
C ALA A 18 4.44 -14.02 17.34
N LEU A 19 4.47 -12.72 17.67
CA LEU A 19 4.16 -11.65 16.74
C LEU A 19 5.41 -10.78 16.48
N PRO A 20 5.92 -10.72 15.23
CA PRO A 20 7.07 -9.89 14.89
C PRO A 20 6.71 -8.43 14.59
N ASN A 21 5.50 -7.96 14.91
CA ASN A 21 5.02 -6.64 14.53
C ASN A 21 5.55 -5.50 15.41
N ALA A 22 5.70 -5.74 16.72
CA ALA A 22 6.08 -4.73 17.71
C ALA A 22 7.26 -5.15 18.60
N LEU A 23 8.07 -4.16 19.01
CA LEU A 23 9.15 -4.32 19.98
C LEU A 23 8.61 -4.33 21.41
N ASN A 24 9.21 -5.12 22.28
CA ASN A 24 9.03 -5.01 23.72
C ASN A 24 9.67 -3.69 24.20
N PRO A 25 8.90 -2.73 24.72
CA PRO A 25 9.40 -1.42 25.12
C PRO A 25 10.22 -1.43 26.42
N HIS A 26 10.19 -2.52 27.19
CA HIS A 26 10.91 -2.66 28.46
C HIS A 26 12.38 -3.06 28.29
N LYS A 27 12.79 -3.52 27.10
CA LYS A 27 14.17 -3.94 26.84
C LYS A 27 15.01 -2.78 26.33
N GLU A 28 16.14 -2.51 27.00
CA GLU A 28 17.11 -1.48 26.57
C GLU A 28 17.62 -1.76 25.14
N GLU A 29 17.79 -3.04 24.79
CA GLU A 29 18.19 -3.52 23.47
C GLU A 29 17.19 -3.12 22.37
N SER A 30 15.88 -3.03 22.68
CA SER A 30 14.86 -2.56 21.73
C SER A 30 15.10 -1.11 21.36
N LEU A 31 15.37 -0.24 22.35
CA LEU A 31 15.66 1.17 22.11
C LEU A 31 17.00 1.34 21.37
N ALA A 32 18.01 0.56 21.75
CA ALA A 32 19.31 0.57 21.07
C ALA A 32 19.20 0.17 19.60
N LEU A 33 18.37 -0.83 19.28
CA LEU A 33 18.09 -1.27 17.91
C LEU A 33 17.42 -0.14 17.10
N VAL A 34 16.36 0.47 17.63
CA VAL A 34 15.68 1.60 16.96
C VAL A 34 16.64 2.76 16.74
N LYS A 35 17.44 3.11 17.76
CA LYS A 35 18.46 4.16 17.64
C LYS A 35 19.46 3.85 16.53
N ALA A 36 19.97 2.61 16.45
CA ALA A 36 20.91 2.22 15.41
C ALA A 36 20.30 2.34 14.00
N MET A 37 19.03 1.99 13.83
CA MET A 37 18.31 2.18 12.56
C MET A 37 18.18 3.67 12.20
N ILE A 38 17.81 4.50 13.17
CA ILE A 38 17.73 5.95 12.99
C ILE A 38 19.10 6.51 12.59
N ASP A 39 20.17 6.15 13.31
CA ASP A 39 21.52 6.64 13.04
C ASP A 39 21.99 6.28 11.62
N GLN A 40 21.65 5.09 11.13
CA GLN A 40 21.98 4.68 9.75
C GLN A 40 21.28 5.55 8.70
N VAL A 41 20.01 5.87 8.89
CA VAL A 41 19.28 6.74 7.97
C VAL A 41 19.79 8.18 8.06
N MET A 42 20.00 8.69 9.27
CA MET A 42 20.53 10.03 9.52
C MET A 42 21.92 10.22 8.89
N ALA A 43 22.78 9.21 8.94
CA ALA A 43 24.11 9.26 8.32
C ALA A 43 24.10 9.40 6.79
N LEU A 44 22.99 9.02 6.14
CA LEU A 44 22.82 9.11 4.68
C LEU A 44 22.16 10.42 4.24
N HIS A 45 21.61 11.21 5.18
CA HIS A 45 20.80 12.38 4.87
C HIS A 45 21.28 13.60 5.66
N GLU A 46 22.11 14.42 5.02
CA GLU A 46 22.58 15.67 5.60
C GLU A 46 21.49 16.75 5.55
N GLY A 47 21.40 17.58 6.60
CA GLY A 47 20.52 18.76 6.62
C GLY A 47 19.03 18.48 6.85
N LEU A 48 18.68 17.30 7.36
CA LEU A 48 17.29 16.99 7.72
C LEU A 48 16.74 17.95 8.80
N GLU A 49 15.51 18.41 8.59
CA GLU A 49 14.74 19.21 9.56
C GLU A 49 13.71 18.35 10.31
N TRP A 50 13.24 17.25 9.69
CA TRP A 50 12.27 16.33 10.27
C TRP A 50 12.68 14.88 10.08
N PHE A 51 12.26 14.01 11.01
CA PHE A 51 12.43 12.57 10.90
C PHE A 51 11.21 11.85 11.45
N HIS A 52 10.58 11.01 10.62
CA HIS A 52 9.39 10.26 11.01
C HIS A 52 9.80 8.96 11.73
N ILE A 53 9.43 8.81 13.01
CA ILE A 53 9.81 7.67 13.85
C ILE A 53 8.80 6.50 13.82
N GLY A 54 7.65 6.67 13.14
CA GLY A 54 6.63 5.64 12.96
C GLY A 54 5.66 5.60 14.14
N CYS A 55 5.59 4.45 14.81
CA CYS A 55 4.72 4.15 15.97
C CYS A 55 3.20 4.03 15.67
N ASP A 56 2.85 3.67 14.45
CA ASP A 56 1.48 3.30 14.05
C ASP A 56 1.13 1.85 14.41
N GLU A 57 -0.17 1.58 14.58
CA GLU A 57 -0.79 0.25 14.54
C GLU A 57 -0.21 -0.82 15.51
N VAL A 58 0.30 -0.40 16.67
CA VAL A 58 0.83 -1.31 17.71
C VAL A 58 -0.27 -1.93 18.57
N TYR A 59 -1.24 -2.60 17.94
CA TYR A 59 -2.48 -3.08 18.57
C TYR A 59 -2.29 -4.15 19.68
N TYR A 60 -1.12 -4.79 19.74
CA TYR A 60 -0.78 -5.80 20.75
C TYR A 60 0.18 -5.29 21.83
N LEU A 61 0.41 -3.97 21.89
CA LEU A 61 1.21 -3.37 22.94
C LEU A 61 0.54 -3.60 24.32
N GLY A 62 1.30 -4.10 25.29
CA GLY A 62 0.77 -4.44 26.61
C GLY A 62 0.46 -5.92 26.78
N GLU A 63 0.49 -6.71 25.70
CA GLU A 63 0.18 -8.14 25.74
C GLU A 63 1.39 -9.03 26.03
N GLY A 64 2.60 -8.47 26.01
CA GLY A 64 3.82 -9.15 26.42
C GLY A 64 3.85 -9.46 27.92
N GLU A 65 4.63 -10.46 28.33
CA GLU A 65 4.70 -10.88 29.75
C GLU A 65 5.24 -9.75 30.65
N GLU A 66 6.33 -9.08 30.23
CA GLU A 66 6.90 -7.95 30.97
C GLU A 66 5.93 -6.76 31.04
N SER A 67 5.26 -6.45 29.92
CA SER A 67 4.25 -5.40 29.86
C SER A 67 3.03 -5.71 30.72
N LYS A 68 2.56 -6.96 30.73
CA LYS A 68 1.47 -7.42 31.62
C LYS A 68 1.84 -7.25 33.09
N GLN A 69 3.06 -7.60 33.46
CA GLN A 69 3.55 -7.40 34.83
C GLN A 69 3.65 -5.91 35.18
N TRP A 70 4.12 -5.07 34.26
CA TRP A 70 4.18 -3.62 34.45
C TRP A 70 2.78 -3.01 34.60
N LEU A 71 1.80 -3.46 33.80
CA LEU A 71 0.40 -3.03 33.85
C LEU A 71 -0.38 -3.46 35.10
N GLN A 72 0.17 -4.35 35.94
CA GLN A 72 -0.46 -4.69 37.24
C GLN A 72 -0.38 -3.54 38.26
N GLN A 73 0.47 -2.54 38.02
CA GLN A 73 0.58 -1.38 38.92
C GLN A 73 -0.59 -0.41 38.67
N PRO A 74 -1.23 0.14 39.72
CA PRO A 74 -2.48 0.90 39.58
C PRO A 74 -2.43 2.10 38.62
N ASP A 75 -1.29 2.77 38.51
CA ASP A 75 -1.13 3.98 37.70
C ASP A 75 -0.69 3.69 36.26
N ASN A 76 -0.39 2.43 35.93
CA ASN A 76 0.15 2.06 34.63
C ASN A 76 -0.98 1.69 33.66
N THR A 77 -0.90 2.22 32.44
CA THR A 77 -1.88 1.95 31.39
C THR A 77 -1.16 1.71 30.06
N PRO A 78 -1.79 1.01 29.08
CA PRO A 78 -1.20 0.82 27.76
C PRO A 78 -0.87 2.14 27.05
N GLU A 79 -1.68 3.19 27.28
CA GLU A 79 -1.44 4.53 26.75
C GLU A 79 -0.14 5.13 27.30
N LYS A 80 0.08 5.03 28.62
CA LYS A 80 1.31 5.48 29.26
C LYS A 80 2.52 4.69 28.77
N LEU A 81 2.36 3.39 28.51
CA LEU A 81 3.43 2.55 27.94
C LEU A 81 3.82 3.02 26.53
N CYS A 82 2.82 3.26 25.67
CA CYS A 82 3.01 3.79 24.32
C CYS A 82 3.74 5.15 24.35
N LEU A 83 3.24 6.08 25.17
CA LEU A 83 3.81 7.42 25.31
C LEU A 83 5.23 7.40 25.88
N ALA A 84 5.52 6.50 26.84
CA ALA A 84 6.85 6.33 27.37
C ALA A 84 7.84 5.87 26.29
N HIS A 85 7.45 4.93 25.43
CA HIS A 85 8.28 4.47 24.32
C HIS A 85 8.51 5.56 23.27
N ILE A 86 7.45 6.26 22.85
CA ILE A 86 7.55 7.41 21.91
C ILE A 86 8.50 8.46 22.48
N LYS A 87 8.33 8.82 23.77
CA LYS A 87 9.19 9.79 24.46
C LYS A 87 10.65 9.34 24.48
N ALA A 88 10.92 8.07 24.77
CA ALA A 88 12.29 7.54 24.79
C ALA A 88 12.96 7.67 23.42
N VAL A 89 12.30 7.22 22.34
CA VAL A 89 12.82 7.30 20.97
C VAL A 89 13.01 8.77 20.54
N ALA A 90 12.00 9.61 20.74
CA ALA A 90 12.06 11.03 20.39
C ALA A 90 13.17 11.76 21.16
N SER A 91 13.38 11.43 22.44
CA SER A 91 14.46 12.00 23.25
C SER A 91 15.84 11.59 22.72
N CYS A 92 15.99 10.36 22.23
CA CYS A 92 17.23 9.92 21.57
C CYS A 92 17.51 10.72 20.30
N VAL A 93 16.48 10.97 19.48
CA VAL A 93 16.60 11.81 18.27
C VAL A 93 16.97 13.24 18.64
N ALA A 94 16.22 13.87 19.54
CA ALA A 94 16.46 15.26 19.95
C ALA A 94 17.86 15.45 20.58
N SER A 95 18.36 14.47 21.32
CA SER A 95 19.69 14.53 21.94
C SER A 95 20.81 14.34 20.91
N SER A 96 20.65 13.42 19.96
CA SER A 96 21.68 13.08 18.97
C SER A 96 21.68 14.06 17.79
N TYR A 97 20.51 14.61 17.46
CA TYR A 97 20.25 15.47 16.30
C TYR A 97 19.37 16.67 16.68
N PRO A 98 19.91 17.67 17.42
CA PRO A 98 19.10 18.75 18.02
C PRO A 98 18.33 19.66 17.05
N ARG A 99 18.63 19.59 15.75
CA ARG A 99 17.94 20.36 14.69
C ARG A 99 16.80 19.58 14.03
N VAL A 100 16.66 18.31 14.35
CA VAL A 100 15.69 17.41 13.74
C VAL A 100 14.49 17.30 14.64
N THR A 101 13.31 17.57 14.08
CA THR A 101 12.04 17.41 14.79
C THR A 101 11.45 16.03 14.50
N PRO A 102 11.24 15.19 15.52
CA PRO A 102 10.54 13.92 15.36
C PRO A 102 9.09 14.10 14.92
N ILE A 103 8.65 13.27 13.97
CA ILE A 103 7.25 13.12 13.57
C ILE A 103 6.77 11.72 13.94
N VAL A 104 5.55 11.60 14.45
CA VAL A 104 4.95 10.31 14.84
C VAL A 104 3.57 10.16 14.19
N TRP A 105 3.19 8.93 13.83
CA TRP A 105 1.81 8.67 13.42
C TRP A 105 0.85 8.89 14.60
N ASP A 106 -0.32 9.45 14.32
CA ASP A 106 -1.23 9.92 15.37
C ASP A 106 -2.23 8.86 15.88
N ASP A 107 -2.41 7.75 15.16
CA ASP A 107 -3.52 6.80 15.36
C ASP A 107 -3.56 6.25 16.79
N MET A 108 -2.40 5.90 17.35
CA MET A 108 -2.29 5.42 18.72
C MET A 108 -2.63 6.50 19.77
N LEU A 109 -2.60 7.78 19.40
CA LEU A 109 -2.85 8.94 20.29
C LEU A 109 -4.31 9.37 20.31
N ARG A 110 -5.11 8.99 19.30
CA ARG A 110 -6.48 9.50 19.09
C ARG A 110 -7.41 9.25 20.28
N GLY A 111 -7.33 8.05 20.88
CA GLY A 111 -8.18 7.63 22.00
C GLY A 111 -7.74 8.11 23.38
N MET A 112 -6.51 8.61 23.52
CA MET A 112 -5.94 9.00 24.82
C MET A 112 -6.60 10.26 25.39
N SER A 113 -6.72 10.39 26.71
CA SER A 113 -7.25 11.63 27.32
C SER A 113 -6.30 12.82 27.12
N GLU A 114 -6.84 14.05 27.13
CA GLU A 114 -6.02 15.26 27.00
C GLU A 114 -4.99 15.38 28.12
N GLU A 115 -5.38 15.03 29.36
CA GLU A 115 -4.49 14.98 30.53
C GLU A 115 -3.34 13.99 30.33
N THR A 116 -3.63 12.76 29.88
CA THR A 116 -2.61 11.74 29.65
C THR A 116 -1.59 12.18 28.59
N LEU A 117 -2.06 12.82 27.51
CA LEU A 117 -1.19 13.35 26.47
C LEU A 117 -0.34 14.52 26.98
N ALA A 118 -0.97 15.50 27.63
CA ALA A 118 -0.29 16.69 28.14
C ALA A 118 0.81 16.34 29.16
N ASP A 119 0.52 15.45 30.10
CA ASP A 119 1.43 15.07 31.20
C ASP A 119 2.58 14.16 30.74
N SER A 120 2.45 13.53 29.57
CA SER A 120 3.46 12.59 29.06
C SER A 120 4.80 13.26 28.73
N GLY A 121 4.80 14.55 28.37
CA GLY A 121 5.96 15.23 27.81
C GLY A 121 6.25 14.92 26.34
N VAL A 122 5.41 14.09 25.68
CA VAL A 122 5.50 13.81 24.24
C VAL A 122 5.17 15.05 23.39
N PRO A 123 4.16 15.89 23.72
CA PRO A 123 3.80 17.04 22.89
C PRO A 123 4.91 18.07 22.65
N GLN A 124 5.93 18.11 23.53
CA GLN A 124 7.08 19.01 23.42
C GLN A 124 8.22 18.42 22.59
N LEU A 125 8.16 17.12 22.28
CA LEU A 125 9.23 16.38 21.60
C LEU A 125 8.87 15.98 20.17
N VAL A 126 7.58 15.85 19.83
CA VAL A 126 7.15 15.31 18.54
C VAL A 126 6.04 16.14 17.90
N GLN A 127 5.91 16.04 16.59
CA GLN A 127 4.76 16.54 15.83
C GLN A 127 3.92 15.35 15.34
N PRO A 128 2.61 15.29 15.65
CA PRO A 128 1.76 14.22 15.16
C PRO A 128 1.46 14.40 13.67
N MET A 129 1.51 13.30 12.93
CA MET A 129 1.05 13.19 11.55
C MET A 129 -0.27 12.45 11.50
N ILE A 130 -1.31 13.18 11.12
CA ILE A 130 -2.69 12.70 11.08
C ILE A 130 -2.95 12.03 9.75
N TRP A 131 -3.19 10.72 9.75
CA TRP A 131 -3.44 9.96 8.53
C TRP A 131 -4.87 9.46 8.42
N ASP A 132 -5.43 9.56 7.23
CA ASP A 132 -6.73 8.98 6.91
C ASP A 132 -6.87 8.93 5.38
N TYR A 133 -7.19 7.75 4.87
CA TYR A 133 -7.18 7.43 3.45
C TYR A 133 -8.59 7.21 2.89
N ALA A 134 -9.64 7.42 3.70
CA ALA A 134 -11.01 7.32 3.26
C ALA A 134 -11.35 8.42 2.24
N ALA A 135 -12.09 8.07 1.19
CA ALA A 135 -12.57 9.05 0.21
C ALA A 135 -13.60 10.01 0.81
N ASP A 136 -14.33 9.56 1.84
CA ASP A 136 -15.34 10.27 2.63
C ASP A 136 -14.82 10.57 4.05
N LEU A 137 -13.60 11.11 4.12
CA LEU A 137 -12.95 11.57 5.35
C LEU A 137 -13.89 12.42 6.22
N ASP A 138 -13.98 12.11 7.52
CA ASP A 138 -14.71 12.93 8.49
C ASP A 138 -13.96 14.24 8.79
N VAL A 139 -14.23 15.27 7.99
CA VAL A 139 -13.61 16.60 8.11
C VAL A 139 -13.80 17.19 9.50
N GLU A 140 -15.02 17.13 10.05
CA GLU A 140 -15.34 17.75 11.34
C GLU A 140 -14.61 17.03 12.48
N GLY A 141 -14.61 15.69 12.45
CA GLY A 141 -13.84 14.88 13.40
C GLY A 141 -12.34 15.20 13.36
N LYS A 142 -11.75 15.42 12.16
CA LYS A 142 -10.34 15.82 12.05
C LYS A 142 -10.07 17.20 12.62
N VAL A 143 -10.93 18.18 12.37
CA VAL A 143 -10.77 19.53 12.94
C VAL A 143 -10.83 19.48 14.48
N GLN A 144 -11.77 18.71 15.05
CA GLN A 144 -11.87 18.52 16.50
C GLN A 144 -10.65 17.81 17.08
N LEU A 145 -10.10 16.83 16.36
CA LEU A 145 -8.88 16.12 16.74
C LEU A 145 -7.66 17.04 16.75
N ILE A 146 -7.54 17.93 15.77
CA ILE A 146 -6.46 18.94 15.73
C ILE A 146 -6.58 19.87 16.94
N GLU A 147 -7.78 20.37 17.25
CA GLU A 147 -7.99 21.23 18.42
C GLU A 147 -7.70 20.51 19.74
N LYS A 148 -8.02 19.21 19.85
CA LYS A 148 -7.60 18.38 20.98
C LYS A 148 -6.07 18.36 21.10
N TYR A 149 -5.33 18.08 20.01
CA TYR A 149 -3.86 18.07 20.06
C TYR A 149 -3.27 19.42 20.46
N ARG A 150 -3.85 20.52 19.99
CA ARG A 150 -3.45 21.86 20.44
C ARG A 150 -3.62 22.06 21.94
N ARG A 151 -4.78 21.66 22.50
CA ARG A 151 -5.02 21.73 23.95
C ARG A 151 -4.05 20.86 24.76
N CYS A 152 -3.61 19.74 24.19
CA CYS A 152 -2.60 18.87 24.80
C CYS A 152 -1.18 19.45 24.74
N GLY A 153 -0.95 20.54 24.00
CA GLY A 153 0.35 21.21 23.89
C GLY A 153 1.18 20.82 22.66
N PHE A 154 0.61 20.10 21.68
CA PHE A 154 1.28 19.89 20.40
C PHE A 154 1.30 21.20 19.62
N SER A 155 2.50 21.65 19.23
CA SER A 155 2.68 22.94 18.56
C SER A 155 2.28 22.91 17.08
N LYS A 156 2.50 21.77 16.41
CA LYS A 156 2.33 21.59 14.97
C LYS A 156 1.74 20.23 14.67
N VAL A 157 1.03 20.12 13.56
CA VAL A 157 0.53 18.85 13.02
C VAL A 157 0.90 18.71 11.55
N TRP A 158 1.04 17.47 11.10
CA TRP A 158 1.14 17.11 9.70
C TRP A 158 -0.11 16.36 9.26
N PHE A 159 -0.45 16.42 7.98
CA PHE A 159 -1.45 15.55 7.38
C PHE A 159 -0.78 14.46 6.54
N ALA A 160 -1.45 13.34 6.39
CA ALA A 160 -1.06 12.29 5.46
C ALA A 160 -2.26 11.77 4.69
N SER A 161 -2.14 11.89 3.37
CA SER A 161 -3.05 11.32 2.38
C SER A 161 -2.37 10.13 1.71
N ALA A 162 -3.10 9.41 0.85
CA ALA A 162 -2.53 8.33 0.03
C ALA A 162 -2.87 8.54 -1.43
N PHE A 163 -1.89 8.37 -2.33
CA PHE A 163 -2.10 8.39 -3.79
C PHE A 163 -2.20 6.99 -4.39
N LYS A 164 -1.79 5.96 -3.63
CA LYS A 164 -1.92 4.53 -3.97
C LYS A 164 -1.91 3.68 -2.71
N GLY A 165 -2.38 2.44 -2.84
CA GLY A 165 -2.56 1.56 -1.69
C GLY A 165 -3.73 2.04 -0.82
N ALA A 166 -3.93 1.44 0.34
CA ALA A 166 -5.05 1.73 1.25
C ALA A 166 -6.47 1.49 0.69
N THR A 167 -6.64 1.11 -0.58
CA THR A 167 -7.95 0.75 -1.18
C THR A 167 -8.18 -0.76 -1.32
N GLY A 168 -7.12 -1.57 -1.26
CA GLY A 168 -7.24 -3.02 -1.27
C GLY A 168 -5.91 -3.76 -1.12
N VAL A 169 -5.91 -4.84 -0.35
CA VAL A 169 -4.70 -5.62 0.02
C VAL A 169 -3.99 -6.27 -1.16
N ASN A 170 -4.73 -6.63 -2.22
CA ASN A 170 -4.21 -7.30 -3.42
C ASN A 170 -4.61 -6.56 -4.71
N GLN A 171 -4.93 -5.28 -4.59
CA GLN A 171 -5.39 -4.48 -5.73
C GLN A 171 -4.24 -4.23 -6.69
N SER A 172 -4.45 -4.45 -8.00
CA SER A 172 -3.37 -4.29 -9.00
C SER A 172 -3.40 -2.91 -9.70
N LEU A 173 -4.56 -2.26 -9.75
CA LEU A 173 -4.80 -0.99 -10.46
C LEU A 173 -5.28 0.08 -9.48
N THR A 174 -4.93 1.34 -9.71
CA THR A 174 -5.27 2.45 -8.82
C THR A 174 -6.56 3.14 -9.23
N LEU A 175 -7.49 3.34 -8.29
CA LEU A 175 -8.69 4.14 -8.52
C LEU A 175 -8.41 5.61 -8.18
N ILE A 176 -8.06 6.40 -9.19
CA ILE A 176 -7.64 7.80 -9.02
C ILE A 176 -8.69 8.63 -8.28
N GLY A 177 -9.97 8.46 -8.62
CA GLY A 177 -11.09 9.21 -8.05
C GLY A 177 -11.25 9.01 -6.53
N HIS A 178 -10.87 7.85 -6.00
CA HIS A 178 -10.84 7.61 -4.55
C HIS A 178 -9.81 8.52 -3.88
N HIS A 179 -8.58 8.47 -4.37
CA HIS A 179 -7.47 9.24 -3.82
C HIS A 179 -7.69 10.75 -4.01
N LEU A 180 -8.22 11.16 -5.16
CA LEU A 180 -8.55 12.56 -5.39
C LEU A 180 -9.58 13.07 -4.39
N LYS A 181 -10.66 12.33 -4.13
CA LYS A 181 -11.67 12.73 -3.11
C LYS A 181 -11.03 12.89 -1.74
N ASN A 182 -10.22 11.94 -1.31
CA ASN A 182 -9.48 12.03 -0.05
C ASN A 182 -8.62 13.32 0.02
N HIS A 183 -7.94 13.69 -1.06
CA HIS A 183 -7.13 14.91 -1.09
C HIS A 183 -7.97 16.19 -1.04
N LEU A 184 -9.17 16.20 -1.65
CA LEU A 184 -10.10 17.32 -1.58
C LEU A 184 -10.65 17.49 -0.16
N GLU A 185 -10.96 16.40 0.55
CA GLU A 185 -11.37 16.48 1.96
C GLU A 185 -10.22 16.96 2.86
N TRP A 186 -8.98 16.53 2.61
CA TRP A 186 -7.82 17.06 3.32
C TRP A 186 -7.60 18.56 3.08
N LEU A 187 -7.89 19.08 1.89
CA LEU A 187 -7.89 20.52 1.62
C LEU A 187 -8.96 21.25 2.44
N GLU A 188 -10.13 20.64 2.63
CA GLU A 188 -11.18 21.21 3.46
C GLU A 188 -10.82 21.17 4.97
N VAL A 189 -10.16 20.12 5.44
CA VAL A 189 -9.59 20.10 6.80
C VAL A 189 -8.54 21.21 6.95
N ALA A 190 -7.66 21.37 5.96
CA ALA A 190 -6.63 22.41 5.96
C ALA A 190 -7.23 23.83 5.96
N SER A 191 -8.32 24.06 5.21
CA SER A 191 -9.00 25.37 5.15
C SER A 191 -9.59 25.81 6.50
N ARG A 192 -9.92 24.83 7.36
CA ARG A 192 -10.46 25.03 8.71
C ARG A 192 -9.40 24.93 9.81
N THR A 193 -8.15 24.59 9.45
CA THR A 193 -7.03 24.48 10.40
C THR A 193 -6.28 25.81 10.46
N PRO A 194 -5.99 26.35 11.65
CA PRO A 194 -5.22 27.59 11.77
C PRO A 194 -3.84 27.48 11.09
N PRO A 195 -3.44 28.46 10.25
CA PRO A 195 -2.23 28.36 9.42
C PRO A 195 -0.92 28.17 10.19
N ASP A 196 -0.88 28.60 11.45
CA ASP A 196 0.27 28.43 12.34
C ASP A 196 0.42 26.99 12.86
N VAL A 197 -0.62 26.17 12.77
CA VAL A 197 -0.66 24.80 13.32
C VAL A 197 -0.28 23.75 12.29
N LEU A 198 -0.69 23.91 11.03
CA LEU A 198 -0.42 22.95 9.97
C LEU A 198 0.99 23.16 9.39
N GLU A 199 1.83 22.13 9.47
CA GLU A 199 3.19 22.19 8.92
C GLU A 199 3.23 21.75 7.44
N GLY A 200 2.40 20.78 7.07
CA GLY A 200 2.28 20.32 5.69
C GLY A 200 1.49 19.02 5.53
N ILE A 201 1.50 18.49 4.32
CA ILE A 201 0.86 17.22 3.97
C ILE A 201 1.85 16.29 3.25
N ALA A 202 1.86 15.02 3.65
CA ALA A 202 2.58 13.95 2.97
C ALA A 202 1.61 13.14 2.09
N LEU A 203 2.11 12.70 0.92
CA LEU A 203 1.38 11.80 0.02
C LEU A 203 2.03 10.43 0.12
N THR A 204 1.37 9.53 0.84
CA THR A 204 1.84 8.16 1.04
C THR A 204 1.52 7.28 -0.17
N GLY A 205 2.38 6.30 -0.42
CA GLY A 205 2.19 5.32 -1.48
C GLY A 205 2.46 3.91 -0.98
N TRP A 206 1.50 3.34 -0.24
CA TRP A 206 1.65 2.04 0.40
C TRP A 206 1.83 0.93 -0.64
N GLN A 207 2.84 0.09 -0.44
CA GLN A 207 3.18 -1.01 -1.36
C GLN A 207 2.64 -2.36 -0.88
N ARG A 208 2.33 -2.44 0.42
CA ARG A 208 1.83 -3.59 1.17
C ARG A 208 1.06 -3.06 2.39
N TYR A 209 0.19 -3.89 2.96
CA TYR A 209 -0.51 -3.57 4.20
C TYR A 209 0.30 -3.96 5.43
N ASP A 210 1.10 -5.03 5.30
CA ASP A 210 2.11 -5.43 6.28
C ASP A 210 3.25 -6.21 5.56
N HIS A 211 4.30 -6.60 6.27
CA HIS A 211 5.45 -7.31 5.69
C HIS A 211 5.09 -8.68 5.10
N PHE A 212 3.99 -9.30 5.52
CA PHE A 212 3.55 -10.63 5.09
C PHE A 212 2.52 -10.59 3.96
N SER A 213 1.86 -9.46 3.74
CA SER A 213 0.90 -9.24 2.67
C SER A 213 1.59 -9.14 1.31
N VAL A 214 0.85 -9.44 0.24
CA VAL A 214 1.31 -9.33 -1.15
C VAL A 214 1.45 -7.87 -1.61
N LEU A 215 2.14 -7.64 -2.73
CA LEU A 215 2.20 -6.33 -3.36
C LEU A 215 0.79 -5.84 -3.78
N CYS A 216 0.46 -4.61 -3.42
CA CYS A 216 -0.63 -3.85 -4.01
C CYS A 216 -0.09 -2.72 -4.89
N GLU A 217 -0.86 -2.34 -5.92
CA GLU A 217 -0.71 -1.16 -6.77
C GLU A 217 0.76 -0.73 -6.98
N LEU A 218 1.37 -1.24 -8.05
CA LEU A 218 2.76 -0.89 -8.37
C LEU A 218 2.92 0.61 -8.60
N LEU A 219 4.06 1.18 -8.18
CA LEU A 219 4.30 2.62 -8.33
C LEU A 219 4.07 3.15 -9.77
N PRO A 220 4.57 2.52 -10.85
CA PRO A 220 4.30 2.97 -12.22
C PRO A 220 2.82 3.03 -12.59
N VAL A 221 2.01 2.11 -12.05
CA VAL A 221 0.56 2.05 -12.28
C VAL A 221 -0.14 3.23 -11.60
N ALA A 222 0.39 3.68 -10.47
CA ALA A 222 -0.17 4.74 -9.66
C ALA A 222 0.31 6.16 -10.01
N ILE A 223 1.26 6.33 -10.94
CA ILE A 223 1.79 7.65 -11.32
C ILE A 223 0.68 8.63 -11.76
N PRO A 224 -0.34 8.23 -12.54
CA PRO A 224 -1.46 9.11 -12.85
C PRO A 224 -2.21 9.59 -11.61
N SER A 225 -2.42 8.72 -10.63
CA SER A 225 -3.03 9.08 -9.34
C SER A 225 -2.17 10.09 -8.59
N LEU A 226 -0.86 9.83 -8.46
CA LEU A 226 0.10 10.75 -7.84
C LEU A 226 0.06 12.13 -8.48
N ALA A 227 0.06 12.20 -9.81
CA ALA A 227 0.04 13.46 -10.55
C ALA A 227 -1.27 14.24 -10.30
N VAL A 228 -2.42 13.56 -10.32
CA VAL A 228 -3.72 14.17 -10.02
C VAL A 228 -3.77 14.71 -8.59
N CYS A 229 -3.42 13.87 -7.62
CA CYS A 229 -3.38 14.21 -6.21
C CYS A 229 -2.47 15.41 -5.92
N LEU A 230 -1.25 15.40 -6.46
CA LEU A 230 -0.28 16.48 -6.26
C LEU A 230 -0.75 17.78 -6.92
N GLN A 231 -1.31 17.71 -8.14
CA GLN A 231 -1.83 18.91 -8.81
C GLN A 231 -3.09 19.46 -8.12
N ALA A 232 -3.95 18.59 -7.58
CA ALA A 232 -5.10 19.03 -6.80
C ALA A 232 -4.67 19.84 -5.57
N LEU A 233 -3.71 19.32 -4.79
CA LEU A 233 -3.16 20.04 -3.63
C LEU A 233 -2.50 21.36 -4.03
N LYS A 234 -1.65 21.35 -5.08
CA LYS A 234 -0.94 22.54 -5.54
C LYS A 234 -1.87 23.66 -6.00
N ASN A 235 -3.04 23.32 -6.54
CA ASN A 235 -4.01 24.28 -7.05
C ASN A 235 -5.17 24.55 -6.08
N GLY A 236 -5.16 23.96 -4.88
CA GLY A 236 -6.24 24.10 -3.88
C GLY A 236 -7.57 23.47 -4.32
N GLY A 237 -7.53 22.49 -5.23
CA GLY A 237 -8.71 21.80 -5.74
C GLY A 237 -8.48 21.16 -7.12
N TYR A 238 -9.50 20.47 -7.62
CA TYR A 238 -9.48 19.82 -8.93
C TYR A 238 -10.41 20.53 -9.91
N SER A 239 -9.94 20.71 -11.14
CA SER A 239 -10.66 21.38 -12.23
C SER A 239 -10.24 20.82 -13.57
N GLU A 240 -10.96 21.16 -14.65
CA GLU A 240 -10.59 20.72 -16.00
C GLU A 240 -9.17 21.17 -16.37
N LYS A 241 -8.76 22.38 -15.96
CA LYS A 241 -7.39 22.87 -16.16
C LYS A 241 -6.34 22.00 -15.45
N VAL A 242 -6.66 21.49 -14.25
CA VAL A 242 -5.78 20.57 -13.52
C VAL A 242 -5.65 19.26 -14.28
N LYS A 243 -6.77 18.73 -14.78
CA LYS A 243 -6.81 17.52 -15.61
C LYS A 243 -5.96 17.67 -16.88
N GLU A 244 -6.18 18.72 -17.67
CA GLU A 244 -5.43 19.02 -18.90
C GLU A 244 -3.92 19.13 -18.63
N ASN A 245 -3.54 19.74 -17.51
CA ASN A 245 -2.13 19.83 -17.11
C ASN A 245 -1.53 18.45 -16.80
N VAL A 246 -2.27 17.59 -16.10
CA VAL A 246 -1.82 16.22 -15.80
C VAL A 246 -1.69 15.42 -17.10
N GLU A 247 -2.68 15.48 -17.98
CA GLU A 247 -2.66 14.83 -19.29
C GLU A 247 -1.41 15.23 -20.09
N LYS A 248 -1.13 16.54 -20.15
CA LYS A 248 0.07 17.06 -20.81
C LYS A 248 1.38 16.59 -20.16
N LEU A 249 1.45 16.58 -18.83
CA LEU A 249 2.65 16.14 -18.10
C LEU A 249 2.94 14.66 -18.28
N LEU A 250 1.89 13.84 -18.34
CA LEU A 250 1.98 12.39 -18.49
C LEU A 250 1.96 11.93 -19.95
N GLY A 251 1.75 12.85 -20.89
CA GLY A 251 1.58 12.54 -22.31
C GLY A 251 0.39 11.63 -22.59
N MET A 252 -0.70 11.78 -21.82
CA MET A 252 -1.93 11.01 -21.97
C MET A 252 -2.95 11.83 -22.78
N SER A 253 -3.68 11.15 -23.67
CA SER A 253 -4.74 11.75 -24.49
C SER A 253 -6.06 11.96 -23.74
N ASN A 254 -6.30 11.16 -22.70
CA ASN A 254 -7.47 11.27 -21.83
C ASN A 254 -7.17 10.64 -20.47
N LEU A 255 -7.43 11.37 -19.41
CA LEU A 255 -7.31 10.90 -18.03
C LEU A 255 -8.68 10.52 -17.47
N GLU A 256 -8.91 9.22 -17.28
CA GLU A 256 -10.09 8.71 -16.60
C GLU A 256 -9.79 8.53 -15.11
N ILE A 257 -10.62 9.15 -14.26
CA ILE A 257 -10.40 9.14 -12.79
C ILE A 257 -11.37 8.21 -12.04
N ASP A 258 -12.58 8.02 -12.54
CA ASP A 258 -13.64 7.26 -11.85
C ASP A 258 -13.69 5.78 -12.27
N THR A 259 -12.62 5.28 -12.89
CA THR A 259 -12.51 3.88 -13.31
C THR A 259 -11.08 3.38 -13.11
N TYR A 260 -10.94 2.06 -12.99
CA TYR A 260 -9.63 1.39 -13.03
C TYR A 260 -9.06 1.32 -14.45
N MET A 261 -9.86 1.64 -15.46
CA MET A 261 -9.45 1.60 -16.85
C MET A 261 -8.78 2.91 -17.26
N SER A 262 -7.68 2.79 -17.99
CA SER A 262 -7.26 3.84 -18.90
C SER A 262 -7.00 3.20 -20.26
N THR A 263 -7.74 3.66 -21.28
CA THR A 263 -7.45 3.32 -22.67
C THR A 263 -6.36 4.22 -23.26
N SER A 264 -5.94 5.24 -22.51
CA SER A 264 -4.96 6.21 -22.94
C SER A 264 -3.55 5.74 -22.63
N LEU A 265 -2.69 5.77 -23.65
CA LEU A 265 -1.26 5.54 -23.51
C LEU A 265 -0.59 6.83 -23.00
N GLY A 266 0.19 6.72 -21.93
CA GLY A 266 1.05 7.80 -21.45
C GLY A 266 2.49 7.65 -21.96
N THR A 267 3.27 8.72 -21.84
CA THR A 267 4.71 8.74 -22.18
C THR A 267 5.62 8.92 -20.97
N PHE A 268 5.08 8.88 -19.76
CA PHE A 268 5.84 8.96 -18.52
C PHE A 268 6.65 7.67 -18.25
N PRO A 269 7.76 7.73 -17.48
CA PRO A 269 8.53 6.55 -17.11
C PRO A 269 7.68 5.47 -16.43
N GLY A 270 7.65 4.26 -17.01
CA GLY A 270 6.84 3.15 -16.52
C GLY A 270 5.40 3.11 -17.05
N SER A 271 5.02 3.97 -18.01
CA SER A 271 3.69 3.93 -18.63
C SER A 271 3.38 2.60 -19.35
N ASN A 272 4.40 1.94 -19.89
CA ASN A 272 4.29 0.58 -20.45
C ASN A 272 3.85 -0.45 -19.40
N ILE A 273 4.36 -0.37 -18.16
CA ILE A 273 3.92 -1.22 -17.06
C ILE A 273 2.45 -0.96 -16.75
N LEU A 274 2.01 0.31 -16.69
CA LEU A 274 0.59 0.64 -16.52
C LEU A 274 -0.27 -0.03 -17.62
N THR A 275 0.12 0.10 -18.88
CA THR A 275 -0.60 -0.51 -20.01
C THR A 275 -0.68 -2.03 -19.90
N LEU A 276 0.45 -2.70 -19.66
CA LEU A 276 0.54 -4.15 -19.61
C LEU A 276 -0.16 -4.74 -18.37
N VAL A 277 -0.06 -4.08 -17.21
CA VAL A 277 -0.80 -4.46 -16.00
C VAL A 277 -2.31 -4.31 -16.22
N THR A 278 -2.75 -3.23 -16.87
CA THR A 278 -4.17 -3.05 -17.23
C THR A 278 -4.62 -4.15 -18.19
N GLN A 279 -3.77 -4.50 -19.16
CA GLN A 279 -4.01 -5.59 -20.11
C GLN A 279 -4.21 -6.94 -19.41
N VAL A 280 -3.33 -7.30 -18.47
CA VAL A 280 -3.43 -8.52 -17.67
C VAL A 280 -4.67 -8.50 -16.79
N SER A 281 -4.80 -7.48 -15.95
CA SER A 281 -5.79 -7.44 -14.86
C SER A 281 -7.22 -7.31 -15.36
N PHE A 282 -7.45 -6.54 -16.42
CA PHE A 282 -8.81 -6.24 -16.87
C PHE A 282 -9.24 -7.09 -18.07
N TYR A 283 -8.37 -7.26 -19.07
CA TYR A 283 -8.77 -7.86 -20.34
C TYR A 283 -8.45 -9.34 -20.42
N LEU A 284 -7.21 -9.73 -20.10
CA LEU A 284 -6.74 -11.09 -20.30
C LEU A 284 -7.31 -12.07 -19.25
N LYS A 285 -7.32 -11.69 -17.96
CA LYS A 285 -7.97 -12.49 -16.91
C LYS A 285 -9.43 -12.77 -17.22
N SER A 286 -10.17 -11.73 -17.63
CA SER A 286 -11.59 -11.85 -18.00
C SER A 286 -11.80 -12.74 -19.23
N SER A 287 -10.93 -12.63 -20.24
CA SER A 287 -10.98 -13.47 -21.44
C SER A 287 -10.77 -14.97 -21.13
N VAL A 288 -9.88 -15.29 -20.18
CA VAL A 288 -9.70 -16.67 -19.70
C VAL A 288 -10.95 -17.17 -18.99
N ASP A 289 -11.53 -16.36 -18.11
CA ASP A 289 -12.76 -16.73 -17.42
C ASP A 289 -13.94 -16.92 -18.39
N GLU A 290 -14.06 -16.07 -19.41
CA GLU A 290 -15.06 -16.21 -20.47
C GLU A 290 -14.87 -17.53 -21.24
N LEU A 291 -13.64 -17.85 -21.65
CA LEU A 291 -13.34 -19.10 -22.35
C LEU A 291 -13.60 -20.33 -21.47
N LEU A 292 -13.16 -20.32 -20.21
CA LEU A 292 -13.16 -21.53 -19.38
C LEU A 292 -14.48 -21.77 -18.65
N LYS A 293 -15.19 -20.71 -18.28
CA LYS A 293 -16.41 -20.80 -17.45
C LYS A 293 -17.69 -20.53 -18.22
N ARG A 294 -17.63 -19.80 -19.34
CA ARG A 294 -18.83 -19.33 -20.05
C ARG A 294 -18.95 -19.83 -21.48
N ASN A 295 -17.83 -20.19 -22.12
CA ASN A 295 -17.88 -20.82 -23.43
C ASN A 295 -18.56 -22.19 -23.35
N ARG A 296 -19.73 -22.31 -23.97
CA ARG A 296 -20.56 -23.53 -23.95
C ARG A 296 -19.85 -24.76 -24.52
N TYR A 297 -18.91 -24.59 -25.45
CA TYR A 297 -18.17 -25.70 -26.04
C TYR A 297 -17.15 -26.26 -25.06
N VAL A 298 -16.44 -25.38 -24.36
CA VAL A 298 -15.49 -25.77 -23.30
C VAL A 298 -16.24 -26.40 -22.13
N THR A 299 -17.31 -25.78 -21.65
CA THR A 299 -18.05 -26.28 -20.48
C THR A 299 -18.90 -27.51 -20.76
N GLY A 300 -19.41 -27.67 -21.99
CA GLY A 300 -20.29 -28.78 -22.37
C GLY A 300 -19.57 -29.98 -23.01
N TRP A 301 -18.60 -29.72 -23.90
CA TRP A 301 -17.96 -30.75 -24.74
C TRP A 301 -16.46 -30.91 -24.49
N PHE A 302 -15.87 -30.07 -23.65
CA PHE A 302 -14.49 -30.20 -23.20
C PHE A 302 -14.33 -29.94 -21.69
N SER A 303 -15.36 -30.35 -20.94
CA SER A 303 -15.42 -30.20 -19.49
C SER A 303 -14.36 -31.03 -18.76
N PRO A 304 -14.16 -30.85 -17.43
CA PRO A 304 -13.22 -31.68 -16.67
C PRO A 304 -13.44 -33.21 -16.83
N TYR A 305 -14.68 -33.65 -17.08
CA TYR A 305 -15.00 -35.06 -17.36
C TYR A 305 -14.34 -35.56 -18.65
N HIS A 306 -14.38 -34.73 -19.70
CA HIS A 306 -13.86 -35.03 -21.03
C HIS A 306 -12.33 -34.98 -21.04
N ARG A 307 -11.77 -33.91 -20.48
CA ARG A 307 -10.33 -33.68 -20.32
C ARG A 307 -9.65 -34.84 -19.59
N LYS A 308 -10.20 -35.25 -18.44
CA LYS A 308 -9.68 -36.40 -17.65
C LYS A 308 -9.65 -37.72 -18.45
N ARG A 309 -10.54 -37.89 -19.42
CA ARG A 309 -10.62 -39.10 -20.25
C ARG A 309 -9.97 -38.94 -21.61
N LYS A 310 -9.39 -37.77 -21.91
CA LYS A 310 -8.80 -37.44 -23.21
C LYS A 310 -9.81 -37.62 -24.35
N ILE A 311 -11.06 -37.24 -24.10
CA ILE A 311 -12.15 -37.29 -25.08
C ILE A 311 -12.42 -35.88 -25.57
N ILE A 312 -12.50 -35.70 -26.88
CA ILE A 312 -12.95 -34.46 -27.52
C ILE A 312 -13.92 -34.78 -28.66
N HIS A 313 -14.90 -33.91 -28.89
CA HIS A 313 -15.76 -34.04 -30.07
C HIS A 313 -15.09 -33.34 -31.27
N PRO A 314 -14.73 -34.04 -32.37
CA PRO A 314 -13.90 -33.48 -33.45
C PRO A 314 -14.48 -32.20 -34.08
N ILE A 315 -15.78 -32.15 -34.32
CA ILE A 315 -16.44 -30.95 -34.87
C ILE A 315 -16.43 -29.78 -33.87
N ILE A 316 -16.72 -30.04 -32.59
CA ILE A 316 -16.84 -28.99 -31.57
C ILE A 316 -15.47 -28.39 -31.24
N MET A 317 -14.40 -29.18 -31.31
CA MET A 317 -13.02 -28.72 -31.15
C MET A 317 -12.72 -27.49 -32.01
N HIS A 318 -13.08 -27.52 -33.30
CA HIS A 318 -12.82 -26.42 -34.23
C HIS A 318 -13.55 -25.11 -33.87
N LEU A 319 -14.55 -25.16 -32.98
CA LEU A 319 -15.32 -24.00 -32.55
C LEU A 319 -14.70 -23.22 -31.38
N PHE A 320 -13.68 -23.77 -30.70
CA PHE A 320 -13.02 -23.07 -29.58
C PHE A 320 -11.49 -23.19 -29.57
N GLN A 321 -10.90 -24.17 -30.27
CA GLN A 321 -9.45 -24.34 -30.32
C GLN A 321 -8.71 -23.09 -30.83
N PRO A 322 -9.12 -22.42 -31.92
CA PRO A 322 -8.41 -21.23 -32.41
C PRO A 322 -8.38 -20.12 -31.37
N ASP A 323 -9.50 -19.91 -30.67
CA ASP A 323 -9.63 -18.89 -29.63
C ASP A 323 -8.75 -19.22 -28.43
N ALA A 324 -8.71 -20.49 -27.99
CA ALA A 324 -7.86 -20.93 -26.88
C ALA A 324 -6.36 -20.75 -27.17
N VAL A 325 -5.92 -21.17 -28.36
CA VAL A 325 -4.51 -21.06 -28.79
C VAL A 325 -4.11 -19.61 -29.03
N SER A 326 -4.99 -18.81 -29.64
CA SER A 326 -4.78 -17.37 -29.86
C SER A 326 -4.68 -16.63 -28.53
N LEU A 327 -5.59 -16.91 -27.59
CA LEU A 327 -5.56 -16.32 -26.26
C LEU A 327 -4.26 -16.68 -25.51
N LEU A 328 -3.82 -17.94 -25.59
CA LEU A 328 -2.58 -18.38 -24.95
C LEU A 328 -1.36 -17.67 -25.56
N SER A 329 -1.30 -17.56 -26.88
CA SER A 329 -0.24 -16.84 -27.59
C SER A 329 -0.19 -15.36 -27.19
N LYS A 330 -1.36 -14.72 -27.05
CA LYS A 330 -1.48 -13.33 -26.60
C LYS A 330 -1.02 -13.16 -25.14
N TRP A 331 -1.37 -14.08 -24.26
CA TRP A 331 -0.86 -14.07 -22.88
C TRP A 331 0.67 -14.15 -22.85
N ASN A 332 1.26 -15.11 -23.57
CA ASN A 332 2.71 -15.30 -23.58
C ASN A 332 3.46 -14.05 -24.06
N ALA A 333 2.96 -13.39 -25.12
CA ALA A 333 3.54 -12.14 -25.59
C ALA A 333 3.48 -11.02 -24.53
N VAL A 334 2.31 -10.82 -23.92
CA VAL A 334 2.12 -9.78 -22.88
C VAL A 334 2.98 -10.05 -21.64
N VAL A 335 3.10 -11.31 -21.22
CA VAL A 335 3.93 -11.69 -20.07
C VAL A 335 5.41 -11.42 -20.35
N GLN A 336 5.88 -11.76 -21.55
CA GLN A 336 7.26 -11.47 -21.96
C GLN A 336 7.55 -9.95 -21.93
N ASP A 337 6.67 -9.15 -22.52
CA ASP A 337 6.82 -7.69 -22.56
C ASP A 337 6.72 -7.09 -21.15
N LEU A 338 5.81 -7.60 -20.32
CA LEU A 338 5.62 -7.13 -18.95
C LEU A 338 6.84 -7.44 -18.09
N GLN A 339 7.39 -8.65 -18.20
CA GLN A 339 8.60 -9.02 -17.46
C GLN A 339 9.76 -8.10 -17.85
N ALA A 340 10.01 -7.91 -19.14
CA ALA A 340 11.07 -7.03 -19.62
C ALA A 340 10.88 -5.57 -19.19
N ALA A 341 9.63 -5.10 -19.08
CA ALA A 341 9.32 -3.78 -18.56
C ALA A 341 9.56 -3.67 -17.05
N MET A 342 9.14 -4.68 -16.28
CA MET A 342 9.31 -4.72 -14.83
C MET A 342 10.77 -4.85 -14.40
N GLU A 343 11.60 -5.59 -15.15
CA GLU A 343 13.05 -5.74 -14.91
C GLU A 343 13.81 -4.42 -14.93
N GLN A 344 13.25 -3.38 -15.57
CA GLN A 344 13.86 -2.04 -15.59
C GLN A 344 13.60 -1.23 -14.31
N VAL A 345 12.63 -1.64 -13.49
CA VAL A 345 12.14 -0.84 -12.36
C VAL A 345 12.23 -1.59 -11.03
N PHE A 346 12.04 -2.91 -11.07
CA PHE A 346 11.89 -3.73 -9.87
C PHE A 346 12.99 -4.78 -9.74
N HIS A 347 13.29 -5.14 -8.49
CA HIS A 347 14.10 -6.31 -8.21
C HIS A 347 13.35 -7.59 -8.56
N GLN A 348 14.11 -8.61 -8.96
CA GLN A 348 13.59 -9.91 -9.38
C GLN A 348 12.54 -10.51 -8.44
N CYS A 349 12.75 -10.43 -7.12
CA CYS A 349 11.80 -10.97 -6.14
C CYS A 349 10.41 -10.32 -6.20
N ALA A 350 10.33 -9.00 -6.47
CA ALA A 350 9.06 -8.30 -6.62
C ALA A 350 8.36 -8.66 -7.93
N ILE A 351 9.13 -8.94 -8.98
CA ILE A 351 8.61 -9.39 -10.27
C ILE A 351 8.02 -10.79 -10.12
N GLU A 352 8.78 -11.72 -9.56
CA GLU A 352 8.36 -13.10 -9.30
C GLU A 352 7.06 -13.15 -8.50
N GLU A 353 7.03 -12.45 -7.36
CA GLU A 353 5.82 -12.38 -6.54
C GLU A 353 4.62 -11.83 -7.31
N TRP A 354 4.79 -10.70 -8.01
CA TRP A 354 3.68 -10.11 -8.73
C TRP A 354 3.15 -11.02 -9.84
N MET A 355 4.04 -11.72 -10.56
CA MET A 355 3.68 -12.69 -11.59
C MET A 355 2.95 -13.92 -11.00
N GLU A 356 3.41 -14.44 -9.86
CA GLU A 356 2.76 -15.56 -9.16
C GLU A 356 1.34 -15.22 -8.74
N GLU A 357 1.11 -14.00 -8.24
CA GLU A 357 -0.22 -13.59 -7.78
C GLU A 357 -1.15 -13.20 -8.94
N ASN A 358 -0.61 -12.53 -9.97
CA ASN A 358 -1.45 -11.85 -10.96
C ASN A 358 -1.46 -12.48 -12.34
N VAL A 359 -0.49 -13.32 -12.69
CA VAL A 359 -0.35 -13.87 -14.05
C VAL A 359 -0.54 -15.38 -14.05
N HIS A 360 0.29 -16.08 -13.27
CA HIS A 360 0.35 -17.54 -13.29
C HIS A 360 -1.00 -18.24 -13.05
N PRO A 361 -1.89 -17.79 -12.13
CA PRO A 361 -3.12 -18.52 -11.83
C PRO A 361 -4.09 -18.61 -13.02
N SER A 362 -4.11 -17.59 -13.88
CA SER A 362 -4.93 -17.58 -15.10
C SER A 362 -4.21 -18.24 -16.26
N LEU A 363 -2.91 -17.95 -16.41
CA LEU A 363 -2.09 -18.49 -17.50
C LEU A 363 -1.99 -20.02 -17.41
N GLN A 364 -1.71 -20.58 -16.22
CA GLN A 364 -1.60 -22.03 -16.02
C GLN A 364 -2.92 -22.75 -16.32
N LYS A 365 -4.07 -22.17 -15.95
CA LYS A 365 -5.39 -22.75 -16.27
C LYS A 365 -5.63 -22.80 -17.77
N LEU A 366 -5.27 -21.72 -18.48
CA LEU A 366 -5.37 -21.65 -19.92
C LEU A 366 -4.43 -22.65 -20.60
N GLN A 367 -3.16 -22.69 -20.17
CA GLN A 367 -2.16 -23.63 -20.67
C GLN A 367 -2.63 -25.07 -20.49
N GLN A 368 -3.10 -25.45 -19.30
CA GLN A 368 -3.62 -26.80 -19.06
C GLN A 368 -4.79 -27.18 -19.98
N VAL A 369 -5.65 -26.23 -20.35
CA VAL A 369 -6.77 -26.51 -21.28
C VAL A 369 -6.25 -26.77 -22.68
N VAL A 370 -5.25 -26.02 -23.13
CA VAL A 370 -4.61 -26.22 -24.43
C VAL A 370 -3.84 -27.55 -24.45
N ASP A 371 -3.11 -27.87 -23.37
CA ASP A 371 -2.36 -29.12 -23.25
C ASP A 371 -3.29 -30.34 -23.27
N ASP A 372 -4.39 -30.29 -22.50
CA ASP A 372 -5.39 -31.36 -22.48
C ASP A 372 -6.04 -31.54 -23.86
N LEU A 373 -6.17 -30.45 -24.62
CA LEU A 373 -6.74 -30.48 -25.96
C LEU A 373 -5.80 -31.23 -26.90
N ASP A 374 -4.51 -30.91 -26.87
CA ASP A 374 -3.48 -31.59 -27.64
C ASP A 374 -3.39 -33.07 -27.27
N GLU A 375 -3.51 -33.41 -25.98
CA GLU A 375 -3.56 -34.81 -25.52
C GLU A 375 -4.81 -35.55 -26.03
N ALA A 376 -5.98 -34.92 -26.01
CA ALA A 376 -7.22 -35.51 -26.49
C ALA A 376 -7.19 -35.73 -28.01
N ILE A 377 -6.59 -34.81 -28.76
CA ILE A 377 -6.37 -34.96 -30.22
C ILE A 377 -5.44 -36.15 -30.49
N LYS A 378 -4.32 -36.26 -29.74
CA LYS A 378 -3.37 -37.37 -29.89
C LYS A 378 -3.97 -38.73 -29.50
N ALA A 379 -4.93 -38.77 -28.58
CA ALA A 379 -5.57 -40.01 -28.16
C ALA A 379 -6.64 -40.54 -29.16
N GLN A 380 -7.08 -39.69 -30.10
CA GLN A 380 -8.08 -40.04 -31.11
C GLN A 380 -7.50 -40.34 -32.49
N ASN A 381 -6.23 -39.99 -32.71
CA ASN A 381 -5.44 -40.39 -33.87
C ASN A 381 -4.61 -41.63 -33.53
#